data_AF-A0A852I6A2-F1
#
_entry.id   AF-A0A852I6A2-F1
#
_cell.length_a   1.000
_cell.length_b   1.000
_cell.length_c   1.000
_cell.angle_alpha   90.00
_cell.angle_beta   90.00
_cell.angle_gamma   90.00
#
_symmetry.space_group_name_H-M   'P 1'
#
loop_
_entity.id
_entity.type
_entity.pdbx_description
1 polymer ?
#
loop_
_entity_poly.entity_id
_entity_poly.type
_entity_poly.pdbx_seq_one_letter_code
_entity_poly.pdbx_strand_id
1 'polypeptide(L)'
;GPRPALFVPEVSFELLVKRQIKRLEEPSLRCVELVHEEMQRIIQHCSNYSTQELLRFPKLHDAIVEVVTCLLRRRLPVTNEMVHNLVAIELAYINTKHPDFADACGLMNNNIE
;
A
#
# COMPACT_ATOMS: atom_id res chain seq x y z
N GLY A 1 11.20 11.29 30.82
CA GLY A 1 12.47 10.74 31.35
C GLY A 1 12.56 11.01 32.85
N PRO A 2 13.70 10.78 33.51
CA PRO A 2 13.85 10.96 34.96
C PRO A 2 13.87 12.43 35.42
N ARG A 3 13.95 13.39 34.49
CA ARG A 3 13.80 14.82 34.79
C ARG A 3 12.32 15.22 34.80
N PRO A 4 11.85 16.02 35.77
CA PRO A 4 10.49 16.53 35.78
C PRO A 4 10.22 17.37 34.52
N ALA A 5 9.05 17.19 33.92
CA ALA A 5 8.64 17.88 32.69
C ALA A 5 7.56 18.92 33.01
N LEU A 6 7.70 20.13 32.44
CA LEU A 6 6.70 21.19 32.54
C LEU A 6 5.58 21.05 31.49
N PHE A 7 5.83 20.31 30.41
CA PHE A 7 4.90 20.09 29.30
C PHE A 7 4.92 18.63 28.85
N VAL A 8 3.86 18.19 28.18
CA VAL A 8 3.76 16.84 27.59
C VAL A 8 4.79 16.71 26.44
N PRO A 9 5.64 15.68 26.43
CA PRO A 9 6.63 15.51 25.37
C PRO A 9 5.99 15.13 24.02
N GLU A 10 6.34 15.86 22.96
CA GLU A 10 5.91 15.58 21.57
C GLU A 10 6.34 14.18 21.09
N VAL A 11 7.46 13.68 21.61
CA VAL A 11 8.02 12.35 21.30
C VAL A 11 7.01 11.23 21.60
N SER A 12 6.16 11.39 22.62
CA SER A 12 5.14 10.39 22.95
C SER A 12 4.08 10.26 21.86
N PHE A 13 3.61 11.40 21.34
CA PHE A 13 2.66 11.44 20.24
C PHE A 13 3.29 10.85 18.97
N GLU A 14 4.50 11.31 18.62
CA GLU A 14 5.21 10.83 17.43
C GLU A 14 5.41 9.32 17.44
N LEU A 15 5.83 8.75 18.59
CA LEU A 15 6.02 7.32 18.73
C LEU A 15 4.71 6.53 18.55
N LEU A 16 3.61 7.01 19.14
CA LEU A 16 2.31 6.35 19.03
C LEU A 16 1.78 6.41 17.60
N VAL A 17 1.89 7.55 16.93
CA VAL A 17 1.47 7.70 15.53
C VAL A 17 2.30 6.81 14.61
N LYS A 18 3.63 6.81 14.75
CA LYS A 18 4.51 5.91 13.97
C LYS A 18 4.18 4.43 14.17
N ARG A 19 3.80 4.02 15.39
CA ARG A 19 3.32 2.65 15.64
C ARG A 19 2.04 2.33 14.87
N GLN A 20 1.10 3.26 14.74
CA GLN A 20 -0.12 3.05 13.96
C GLN A 20 0.16 3.05 12.45
N ILE A 21 0.96 4.00 11.95
CA ILE A 21 1.36 4.06 10.53
C ILE A 21 2.03 2.75 10.10
N LYS A 22 2.93 2.20 10.92
CA LYS A 22 3.60 0.93 10.62
C LYS A 22 2.63 -0.24 10.41
N ARG A 23 1.45 -0.23 11.05
CA ARG A 23 0.42 -1.27 10.87
C ARG A 23 -0.28 -1.21 9.51
N LEU A 24 -0.10 -0.13 8.75
CA LEU A 24 -0.66 0.02 7.41
C LEU A 24 0.14 -0.77 6.36
N GLU A 25 1.38 -1.15 6.65
CA GLU A 25 2.25 -1.83 5.68
C GLU A 25 1.71 -3.20 5.25
N GLU A 26 1.36 -4.04 6.21
CA GLU A 26 0.83 -5.39 5.97
C GLU A 26 -0.44 -5.38 5.10
N PRO A 27 -1.51 -4.62 5.43
CA PRO A 27 -2.70 -4.57 4.58
C PRO A 27 -2.43 -3.95 3.19
N SER A 28 -1.50 -3.00 3.08
CA SER A 28 -1.10 -2.43 1.78
C SER A 28 -0.38 -3.45 0.90
N LEU A 29 0.57 -4.21 1.46
CA LEU A 29 1.23 -5.30 0.73
C LEU A 29 0.24 -6.41 0.35
N ARG A 30 -0.68 -6.75 1.26
CA ARG A 30 -1.75 -7.70 0.97
C ARG A 30 -2.63 -7.23 -0.19
N CYS A 31 -2.91 -5.94 -0.30
CA CYS A 31 -3.63 -5.38 -1.43
C CYS A 31 -2.88 -5.61 -2.76
N VAL A 32 -1.55 -5.42 -2.78
CA VAL A 32 -0.72 -5.71 -3.97
C VAL A 32 -0.82 -7.18 -4.37
N GLU A 33 -0.78 -8.11 -3.42
CA GLU A 33 -0.95 -9.55 -3.68
C GLU A 33 -2.32 -9.86 -4.30
N LEU A 34 -3.39 -9.30 -3.73
CA LEU A 34 -4.76 -9.51 -4.23
C LEU A 34 -4.93 -8.96 -5.65
N VAL A 35 -4.36 -7.79 -5.94
CA VAL A 35 -4.36 -7.22 -7.29
C VAL A 35 -3.57 -8.10 -8.26
N HIS A 36 -2.39 -8.58 -7.85
CA HIS A 36 -1.60 -9.49 -8.68
C HIS A 36 -2.34 -10.80 -8.98
N GLU A 37 -3.05 -11.36 -8.01
CA GLU A 37 -3.90 -12.55 -8.20
C GLU A 37 -5.06 -12.26 -9.17
N GLU A 38 -5.73 -11.11 -9.04
CA GLU A 38 -6.78 -10.69 -9.97
C GLU A 38 -6.24 -10.54 -11.40
N MET A 39 -5.07 -9.93 -11.56
CA MET A 39 -4.44 -9.79 -12.88
C MET A 39 -4.15 -11.16 -13.51
N GLN A 40 -3.78 -12.17 -12.73
CA GLN A 40 -3.63 -13.54 -13.22
C GLN A 40 -4.97 -14.16 -13.61
N ARG A 41 -6.03 -13.93 -12.84
CA ARG A 41 -7.39 -14.40 -13.17
C ARG A 41 -7.93 -13.75 -14.45
N ILE A 42 -7.63 -12.48 -14.71
CA ILE A 42 -7.97 -11.80 -15.97
C ILE A 42 -7.31 -12.50 -17.16
N ILE A 43 -6.04 -12.90 -17.07
CA ILE A 43 -5.35 -13.63 -18.16
C ILE A 43 -6.10 -14.92 -18.49
N GLN A 44 -6.48 -15.69 -17.47
CA GLN A 44 -7.25 -16.94 -17.63
C GLN A 44 -8.63 -16.67 -18.25
N HIS A 45 -9.29 -15.58 -17.85
CA HIS A 45 -10.58 -15.19 -18.41
C HIS A 45 -10.48 -14.77 -19.88
N CYS A 46 -9.43 -14.02 -20.26
CA CYS A 46 -9.16 -13.67 -21.66
C CYS A 46 -8.96 -14.92 -22.52
N SER A 47 -8.33 -15.96 -21.98
CA SER A 47 -8.20 -17.28 -22.62
C SER A 47 -9.53 -18.01 -22.82
N ASN A 48 -10.66 -17.57 -22.26
CA ASN A 48 -11.96 -18.23 -22.47
C ASN A 48 -12.78 -17.61 -23.60
N TYR A 49 -12.59 -16.31 -23.89
CA TYR A 49 -13.44 -15.57 -24.86
C TYR A 49 -12.71 -15.18 -26.15
N SER A 50 -11.39 -14.97 -26.11
CA SER A 50 -10.60 -14.56 -27.29
C SER A 50 -10.02 -15.76 -28.07
N THR A 51 -10.38 -16.98 -27.68
CA THR A 51 -9.62 -18.18 -28.03
C THR A 51 -10.08 -18.92 -29.27
N GLN A 52 -11.20 -18.62 -29.91
CA GLN A 52 -11.57 -19.35 -31.15
C GLN A 52 -10.46 -19.26 -32.21
N GLU A 53 -9.80 -18.11 -32.34
CA GLU A 53 -8.67 -17.92 -33.25
C GLU A 53 -7.34 -18.40 -32.65
N LEU A 54 -7.08 -18.12 -31.37
CA LEU A 54 -5.84 -18.53 -30.69
C LEU A 54 -5.75 -20.04 -30.44
N LEU A 55 -6.88 -20.76 -30.40
CA LEU A 55 -6.93 -22.23 -30.32
C LEU A 55 -6.33 -22.88 -31.56
N ARG A 56 -6.30 -22.18 -32.71
CA ARG A 56 -5.60 -22.63 -33.92
C ARG A 56 -4.07 -22.59 -33.76
N PHE A 57 -3.59 -21.82 -32.78
CA PHE A 57 -2.16 -21.59 -32.50
C PHE A 57 -1.84 -21.86 -31.01
N PRO A 58 -1.97 -23.10 -30.52
CA PRO A 58 -1.80 -23.42 -29.10
C PRO A 58 -0.43 -23.01 -28.53
N LYS A 59 0.63 -23.16 -29.34
CA LYS A 59 1.99 -22.70 -28.95
C LYS A 59 2.08 -21.19 -28.75
N LEU A 60 1.35 -20.41 -29.56
CA LEU A 60 1.31 -18.95 -29.43
C LEU A 60 0.52 -18.54 -28.20
N HIS A 61 -0.62 -19.19 -27.95
CA HIS A 61 -1.42 -18.98 -26.75
C HIS A 61 -0.57 -19.16 -25.49
N ASP A 62 0.14 -20.28 -25.37
CA ASP A 62 0.95 -20.57 -24.19
C ASP A 62 2.10 -19.57 -24.02
N ALA A 63 2.75 -19.17 -25.12
CA ALA A 63 3.79 -18.15 -25.11
C ALA A 63 3.27 -16.78 -24.66
N ILE A 64 2.07 -16.38 -25.08
CA ILE A 64 1.44 -15.11 -24.63
C ILE A 64 1.19 -15.17 -23.12
N VAL A 65 0.57 -16.24 -22.62
CA VAL A 65 0.29 -16.42 -21.19
C VAL A 65 1.58 -16.40 -20.38
N GLU A 66 2.64 -17.06 -20.86
CA GLU A 66 3.95 -17.08 -20.22
C GLU A 66 4.57 -15.67 -20.15
N VAL A 67 4.59 -14.93 -21.25
CA VAL A 67 5.16 -13.57 -21.32
C VAL A 67 4.43 -12.63 -20.36
N VAL A 68 3.09 -12.64 -20.37
CA VAL A 68 2.30 -11.76 -19.49
C VAL A 68 2.50 -12.17 -18.03
N THR A 69 2.48 -13.47 -17.71
CA THR A 69 2.72 -13.96 -16.35
C THR A 69 4.11 -13.57 -15.85
N CYS A 70 5.14 -13.71 -16.70
CA CYS A 70 6.50 -13.30 -16.38
C CYS A 70 6.60 -11.79 -16.11
N LEU A 71 5.93 -10.98 -16.94
CA LEU A 71 5.85 -9.53 -16.74
C LEU A 71 5.25 -9.19 -15.37
N LEU A 72 4.10 -9.77 -15.02
CA LEU A 72 3.46 -9.53 -13.73
C LEU A 72 4.36 -9.91 -12.55
N ARG A 73 4.98 -11.09 -12.59
CA ARG A 73 5.93 -11.53 -11.56
C ARG A 73 7.13 -10.60 -11.42
N ARG A 74 7.66 -10.07 -12.54
CA ARG A 74 8.77 -9.11 -12.53
C ARG A 74 8.38 -7.75 -11.94
N ARG A 75 7.12 -7.34 -12.09
CA ARG A 75 6.62 -6.06 -11.56
C ARG A 75 6.20 -6.14 -10.09
N LEU A 76 5.78 -7.31 -9.61
CA LEU A 76 5.37 -7.52 -8.22
C LEU A 76 6.39 -7.00 -7.17
N PRO A 77 7.69 -7.40 -7.18
CA PRO A 77 8.63 -6.92 -6.17
C PRO A 77 8.89 -5.42 -6.25
N VAL A 78 8.87 -4.83 -7.46
CA VAL A 78 9.04 -3.39 -7.66
C VAL A 78 7.88 -2.61 -7.03
N THR A 79 6.65 -3.10 -7.16
CA THR A 79 5.48 -2.50 -6.53
C THR A 79 5.53 -2.66 -5.00
N ASN A 80 5.94 -3.83 -4.50
CA ASN A 80 6.12 -4.05 -3.06
C ASN A 80 7.15 -3.09 -2.45
N GLU A 81 8.29 -2.89 -3.14
CA GLU A 81 9.31 -1.94 -2.72
C GLU A 81 8.75 -0.51 -2.68
N MET A 82 7.96 -0.11 -3.68
CA MET A 82 7.31 1.20 -3.68
C MET A 82 6.33 1.36 -2.51
N VAL A 83 5.52 0.34 -2.20
CA VAL A 83 4.60 0.36 -1.05
C VAL A 83 5.37 0.47 0.27
N HIS A 84 6.46 -0.29 0.42
CA HIS A 84 7.34 -0.19 1.58
C HIS A 84 7.91 1.24 1.72
N ASN A 85 8.39 1.81 0.61
CA ASN A 85 8.93 3.17 0.59
C ASN A 85 7.89 4.23 0.95
N LEU A 86 6.63 4.08 0.49
CA LEU A 86 5.55 4.98 0.88
C LEU A 86 5.31 4.97 2.40
N VAL A 87 5.25 3.78 3.01
CA VAL A 87 5.12 3.70 4.48
C VAL A 87 6.34 4.28 5.19
N ALA A 88 7.55 4.03 4.66
CA ALA A 88 8.77 4.59 5.21
C ALA A 88 8.81 6.13 5.14
N ILE A 89 8.26 6.74 4.09
CA ILE A 89 8.12 8.20 3.96
C ILE A 89 7.21 8.74 5.07
N GLU A 90 6.05 8.13 5.28
CA GLU A 90 5.11 8.54 6.35
C GLU A 90 5.72 8.37 7.76
N LEU A 91 6.62 7.40 7.93
CA LEU A 91 7.37 7.21 9.19
C LEU A 91 8.55 8.17 9.35
N ALA A 92 9.08 8.72 8.27
CA ALA A 92 10.25 9.59 8.31
C ALA A 92 9.91 10.95 8.94
N TYR A 93 8.71 11.48 8.69
CA TYR A 93 8.32 12.80 9.16
C TYR A 93 6.81 12.90 9.41
N ILE A 94 6.45 13.44 10.58
CA ILE A 94 5.05 13.79 10.89
C ILE A 94 4.87 15.29 10.70
N ASN A 95 4.02 15.67 9.75
CA ASN A 95 3.67 17.07 9.50
C ASN A 95 2.56 17.56 10.43
N THR A 96 2.91 18.08 11.60
CA THR A 96 1.95 18.70 12.53
C THR A 96 1.38 20.04 12.05
N LYS A 97 1.86 20.56 10.91
CA LYS A 97 1.30 21.77 10.26
C LYS A 97 0.33 21.45 9.13
N HIS A 98 -0.05 20.18 8.97
CA HIS A 98 -1.07 19.80 8.00
C HIS A 98 -2.40 20.51 8.32
N PRO A 99 -3.12 21.08 7.33
CA PRO A 99 -4.36 21.82 7.57
C PRO A 99 -5.38 20.99 8.36
N ASP A 100 -5.60 19.74 7.96
CA ASP A 100 -6.54 18.83 8.64
C ASP A 100 -6.13 18.49 10.08
N PHE A 101 -4.84 18.65 10.43
CA PHE A 101 -4.37 18.45 11.80
C PHE A 101 -4.70 19.64 12.69
N ALA A 102 -4.61 20.87 12.17
CA ALA A 102 -4.97 22.09 12.89
C ALA A 102 -6.48 22.13 13.19
N ASP A 103 -7.31 21.74 12.23
CA ASP A 103 -8.77 21.69 12.38
C ASP A 103 -9.21 20.64 13.40
N ALA A 104 -8.54 19.48 13.44
CA ALA A 104 -8.81 18.45 14.45
C ALA A 104 -8.52 18.93 15.88
N CYS A 105 -7.43 19.68 16.09
CA CYS A 105 -7.14 20.29 17.39
C CYS A 105 -8.19 21.34 17.79
N GLY A 106 -8.66 22.16 16.84
CA GLY A 106 -9.75 23.12 17.08
C GLY A 106 -11.06 22.45 17.47
N LEU A 107 -11.42 21.35 16.79
CA LEU A 107 -12.62 20.57 17.09
C LEU A 107 -12.55 19.84 18.43
N MET A 108 -11.38 19.36 18.85
CA MET A 108 -11.20 18.73 20.16
C MET A 108 -11.36 19.72 21.32
N ASN A 109 -10.93 20.98 21.15
CA ASN A 109 -11.12 22.01 22.18
C ASN A 109 -12.59 22.41 22.35
N ASN A 110 -13.39 22.39 21.29
CA ASN A 110 -14.82 22.75 21.36
C ASN A 110 -15.72 21.67 21.99
N ASN A 111 -15.19 20.46 22.20
CA ASN A 111 -15.92 19.34 22.83
C ASN A 111 -15.56 19.17 24.32
N ILE A 112 -14.79 20.10 24.89
CA ILE A 112 -14.37 20.10 26.31
C ILE A 112 -15.06 21.24 27.10
N GLU A 113 -15.83 22.11 26.44
CA GLU A 113 -16.82 23.01 27.08
C GLU A 113 -18.22 22.39 27.04
#